data_AF-A0A356B955-F1
#
_entry.id   AF-A0A356B955-F1
#
_cell.length_a   1.000
_cell.length_b   1.000
_cell.length_c   1.000
_cell.angle_alpha   90.00
_cell.angle_beta   90.00
_cell.angle_gamma   90.00
#
_symmetry.space_group_name_H-M   'P 1'
#
loop_
_entity.id
_entity.type
_entity.pdbx_description
1 polymer ?
#
loop_
_entity_poly.entity_id
_entity_poly.type
_entity_poly.pdbx_seq_one_letter_code
_entity_poly.pdbx_strand_id
1 'polypeptide(L)'
;VIHHELGHNFYQRAYKDQPVYFQESANDGFHEAIGDTIALSVTPGYLKQIGLLDKVPDESKDIGLLLKMAMDKIAFVPFGLLVDQWRWKVFNGEITPEHYNEAWWQLREKYQGVAAPVARSEADFDPGAKYHVPGNVPYTRYFLAHILQFQFHKALCDIAGNEGAVHRCSIYNSKEAGSKLNQMLEMGSSQPWQQALEVVTGKPEMDATAILDYFAPLQAYLDEQNKGQQCGW
;
A
#
# COMPACT_ATOMS: atom_id res chain seq x y z
N VAL A 1 0.12 1.62 -13.99
CA VAL A 1 1.51 2.03 -14.32
C VAL A 1 1.56 3.49 -14.71
N ILE A 2 1.08 3.94 -15.89
CA ILE A 2 1.20 5.35 -16.32
C ILE A 2 0.72 6.36 -15.25
N HIS A 3 -0.50 6.18 -14.71
CA HIS A 3 -1.03 7.06 -13.66
C HIS A 3 -0.22 7.04 -12.36
N HIS A 4 0.37 5.89 -12.00
CA HIS A 4 1.22 5.74 -10.81
C HIS A 4 2.52 6.53 -11.00
N GLU A 5 3.22 6.34 -12.13
CA GLU A 5 4.45 7.08 -12.45
C GLU A 5 4.22 8.59 -12.58
N LEU A 6 3.07 9.00 -13.13
CA LEU A 6 2.68 10.41 -13.15
C LEU A 6 2.44 10.95 -11.73
N GLY A 7 1.94 10.13 -10.80
CA GLY A 7 1.84 10.47 -9.39
C GLY A 7 3.19 10.86 -8.78
N HIS A 8 4.25 10.09 -9.06
CA HIS A 8 5.61 10.44 -8.64
C HIS A 8 6.08 11.77 -9.23
N ASN A 9 5.90 11.97 -10.53
CA ASN A 9 6.26 13.22 -11.20
C ASN A 9 5.51 14.42 -10.61
N PHE A 10 4.22 14.26 -10.29
CA PHE A 10 3.43 15.33 -9.67
C PHE A 10 3.88 15.63 -8.24
N TYR A 11 4.26 14.61 -7.47
CA TYR A 11 4.82 14.81 -6.14
C TYR A 11 6.15 15.59 -6.22
N GLN A 12 7.06 15.13 -7.08
CA GLN A 12 8.34 15.81 -7.34
C GLN A 12 8.17 17.25 -7.80
N ARG A 13 7.19 17.50 -8.67
CA ARG A 13 6.85 18.85 -9.11
C ARG A 13 6.31 19.72 -7.98
N ALA A 14 5.53 19.16 -7.05
CA ALA A 14 4.89 19.92 -5.98
C ALA A 14 5.92 20.49 -4.99
N TYR A 15 6.89 19.67 -4.54
CA TYR A 15 7.92 20.13 -3.61
C TYR A 15 9.15 20.75 -4.28
N LYS A 16 9.13 21.02 -5.59
CA LYS A 16 10.30 21.52 -6.35
C LYS A 16 10.90 22.83 -5.79
N ASP A 17 10.08 23.63 -5.10
CA ASP A 17 10.46 24.93 -4.54
C ASP A 17 10.93 24.81 -3.07
N GLN A 18 10.91 23.61 -2.48
CA GLN A 18 11.54 23.33 -1.20
C GLN A 18 13.07 23.44 -1.30
N PRO A 19 13.78 23.81 -0.22
CA PRO A 19 15.23 23.67 -0.15
C PRO A 19 15.68 22.26 -0.52
N VAL A 20 16.85 22.10 -1.15
CA VAL A 20 17.34 20.81 -1.70
C VAL A 20 17.23 19.65 -0.72
N TYR A 21 17.52 19.87 0.57
CA TYR A 21 17.45 18.83 1.60
C TYR A 21 16.02 18.41 2.00
N PHE A 22 15.01 19.15 1.55
CA PHE A 22 13.59 18.89 1.80
C PHE A 22 12.83 18.45 0.53
N GLN A 23 13.53 18.26 -0.59
CA GLN A 23 12.97 17.78 -1.86
C GLN A 23 12.82 16.25 -1.89
N GLU A 24 12.19 15.71 -0.86
CA GLU A 24 11.91 14.28 -0.70
C GLU A 24 10.50 14.09 -0.12
N SER A 25 10.00 12.85 -0.08
CA SER A 25 8.71 12.57 0.52
C SER A 25 8.76 12.68 2.05
N ALA A 26 7.60 12.94 2.67
CA ALA A 26 7.53 13.19 4.12
C ALA A 26 8.08 12.03 4.98
N ASN A 27 7.91 10.79 4.50
CA ASN A 27 8.68 9.62 4.93
C ASN A 27 8.82 8.61 3.77
N ASP A 28 9.55 7.52 3.99
CA ASP A 28 9.82 6.46 3.00
C ASP A 28 8.56 5.83 2.37
N GLY A 29 7.42 5.80 3.08
CA GLY A 29 6.18 5.20 2.60
C GLY A 29 5.32 6.12 1.73
N PHE A 30 5.54 7.44 1.79
CA PHE A 30 4.67 8.41 1.10
C PHE A 30 4.84 8.34 -0.41
N HIS A 31 6.07 8.23 -0.92
CA HIS A 31 6.33 8.36 -2.37
C HIS A 31 5.56 7.31 -3.18
N GLU A 32 5.67 6.04 -2.79
CA GLU A 32 4.94 4.91 -3.36
C GLU A 32 3.43 5.03 -3.12
N ALA A 33 3.00 5.44 -1.91
CA ALA A 33 1.59 5.59 -1.58
C ALA A 33 0.87 6.58 -2.51
N ILE A 34 1.51 7.69 -2.88
CA ILE A 34 0.88 8.69 -3.76
C ILE A 34 0.63 8.13 -5.16
N GLY A 35 1.62 7.46 -5.75
CA GLY A 35 1.44 6.81 -7.06
C GLY A 35 0.29 5.80 -7.02
N ASP A 36 0.24 4.99 -5.97
CA ASP A 36 -0.80 3.98 -5.75
C ASP A 36 -2.19 4.59 -5.49
N THR A 37 -2.31 5.64 -4.66
CA THR A 37 -3.56 6.36 -4.42
C THR A 37 -4.18 6.92 -5.70
N ILE A 38 -3.34 7.48 -6.59
CA ILE A 38 -3.80 7.96 -7.90
C ILE A 38 -4.29 6.78 -8.76
N ALA A 39 -3.58 5.65 -8.73
CA ALA A 39 -3.98 4.46 -9.46
C ALA A 39 -5.34 3.88 -8.98
N LEU A 40 -5.64 3.95 -7.67
CA LEU A 40 -6.94 3.53 -7.13
C LEU A 40 -8.12 4.35 -7.68
N SER A 41 -7.89 5.60 -8.08
CA SER A 41 -8.93 6.46 -8.69
C SER A 41 -9.21 6.14 -10.16
N VAL A 42 -8.46 5.22 -10.77
CA VAL A 42 -8.68 4.73 -12.14
C VAL A 42 -9.76 3.64 -12.11
N THR A 43 -10.99 4.03 -11.81
CA THR A 43 -12.16 3.14 -11.70
C THR A 43 -12.92 3.02 -13.02
N PRO A 44 -13.83 2.04 -13.18
CA PRO A 44 -14.75 2.01 -14.32
C PRO A 44 -15.58 3.30 -14.48
N GLY A 45 -15.94 3.96 -13.36
CA GLY A 45 -16.59 5.27 -13.38
C GLY A 45 -15.74 6.35 -14.04
N TYR A 46 -14.46 6.43 -13.65
CA TYR A 46 -13.49 7.30 -14.30
C TYR A 46 -13.35 7.00 -15.80
N LEU A 47 -13.17 5.73 -16.17
CA LEU A 47 -13.02 5.32 -17.57
C LEU A 47 -14.21 5.71 -18.44
N LYS A 48 -15.43 5.65 -17.88
CA LYS A 48 -16.63 6.15 -18.57
C LYS A 48 -16.60 7.65 -18.75
N GLN A 49 -16.22 8.40 -17.72
CA GLN A 49 -16.18 9.87 -17.76
C GLN A 49 -15.17 10.39 -18.80
N ILE A 50 -14.08 9.68 -19.04
CA ILE A 50 -13.08 10.03 -20.07
C ILE A 50 -13.34 9.38 -21.44
N GLY A 51 -14.47 8.69 -21.62
CA GLY A 51 -14.87 8.10 -22.90
C GLY A 51 -14.12 6.84 -23.33
N LEU A 52 -13.46 6.14 -22.40
CA LEU A 52 -12.81 4.85 -22.65
C LEU A 52 -13.70 3.64 -22.33
N LEU A 53 -14.88 3.86 -21.77
CA LEU A 53 -15.85 2.83 -21.43
C LEU A 53 -17.28 3.33 -21.67
N ASP A 54 -18.10 2.55 -22.39
CA ASP A 54 -19.48 2.95 -22.70
C ASP A 54 -20.40 2.88 -21.47
N LYS A 55 -20.25 1.81 -20.67
CA LYS A 55 -21.10 1.52 -19.51
C LYS A 55 -20.28 1.03 -18.33
N VAL A 56 -20.55 1.61 -17.16
CA VAL A 56 -19.99 1.13 -15.88
C VAL A 56 -20.64 -0.22 -15.54
N PRO A 57 -19.84 -1.27 -15.28
CA PRO A 57 -20.36 -2.56 -14.79
C PRO A 57 -21.11 -2.41 -13.47
N ASP A 58 -22.12 -3.25 -13.25
CA ASP A 58 -22.84 -3.28 -11.98
C ASP A 58 -22.01 -3.97 -10.87
N GLU A 59 -22.48 -3.87 -9.63
CA GLU A 59 -21.78 -4.35 -8.42
C GLU A 59 -21.48 -5.85 -8.43
N SER A 60 -22.23 -6.65 -9.19
CA SER A 60 -21.94 -8.09 -9.32
C SER A 60 -20.57 -8.37 -9.94
N LYS A 61 -19.94 -7.37 -10.57
CA LYS A 61 -18.61 -7.49 -11.19
C LYS A 61 -17.46 -7.00 -10.30
N ASP A 62 -17.76 -6.47 -9.12
CA ASP A 62 -16.73 -5.90 -8.24
C ASP A 62 -15.88 -6.98 -7.57
N ILE A 63 -16.46 -8.12 -7.21
CA ILE A 63 -15.76 -9.18 -6.46
C ILE A 63 -14.50 -9.65 -7.19
N GLY A 64 -14.55 -9.84 -8.51
CA GLY A 64 -13.38 -10.24 -9.30
C GLY A 64 -12.28 -9.18 -9.34
N LEU A 65 -12.65 -7.89 -9.40
CA LEU A 65 -11.71 -6.78 -9.38
C LEU A 65 -11.08 -6.62 -7.98
N LEU A 66 -11.90 -6.71 -6.94
CA LEU A 66 -11.45 -6.65 -5.55
C LEU A 66 -10.55 -7.82 -5.22
N LEU A 67 -10.88 -9.05 -5.63
CA LEU A 67 -10.03 -10.23 -5.40
C LEU A 67 -8.66 -10.05 -6.08
N LYS A 68 -8.64 -9.56 -7.33
CA LYS A 68 -7.38 -9.24 -8.01
C LYS A 68 -6.56 -8.20 -7.24
N MET A 69 -7.19 -7.13 -6.77
CA MET A 69 -6.54 -6.10 -5.97
C MET A 69 -6.05 -6.64 -4.62
N ALA A 70 -6.80 -7.54 -3.98
CA ALA A 70 -6.42 -8.16 -2.72
C ALA A 70 -5.21 -9.09 -2.88
N MET A 71 -5.13 -9.85 -3.98
CA MET A 71 -3.97 -10.67 -4.29
C MET A 71 -2.71 -9.84 -4.55
N ASP A 72 -2.85 -8.63 -5.11
CA ASP A 72 -1.72 -7.72 -5.34
C ASP A 72 -1.30 -7.01 -4.05
N LYS A 73 -2.26 -6.45 -3.32
CA LYS A 73 -1.99 -5.56 -2.19
C LYS A 73 -2.02 -6.27 -0.84
N ILE A 74 -3.06 -7.05 -0.55
CA ILE A 74 -3.25 -7.66 0.78
C ILE A 74 -2.35 -8.88 0.99
N ALA A 75 -2.22 -9.75 -0.01
CA ALA A 75 -1.31 -10.89 0.08
C ALA A 75 0.17 -10.45 0.21
N PHE A 76 0.50 -9.24 -0.24
CA PHE A 76 1.82 -8.64 -0.09
C PHE A 76 2.11 -8.14 1.33
N VAL A 77 1.13 -7.57 2.04
CA VAL A 77 1.34 -6.89 3.34
C VAL A 77 2.16 -7.73 4.33
N PRO A 78 1.87 -9.03 4.57
CA PRO A 78 2.66 -9.82 5.51
C PRO A 78 4.09 -10.08 5.03
N PHE A 79 4.31 -10.20 3.71
CA PHE A 79 5.66 -10.28 3.12
C PHE A 79 6.42 -8.96 3.29
N GLY A 80 5.76 -7.84 3.04
CA GLY A 80 6.31 -6.50 3.25
C GLY A 80 6.84 -6.30 4.68
N LEU A 81 6.08 -6.78 5.66
CA LEU A 81 6.45 -6.73 7.07
C LEU A 81 7.62 -7.67 7.41
N LEU A 82 7.55 -8.93 6.99
CA LEU A 82 8.49 -9.95 7.46
C LEU A 82 9.93 -9.72 6.99
N VAL A 83 10.11 -9.12 5.80
CA VAL A 83 11.45 -8.87 5.23
C VAL A 83 12.27 -7.97 6.15
N ASP A 84 11.69 -6.85 6.59
CA ASP A 84 12.41 -5.93 7.48
C ASP A 84 12.36 -6.37 8.95
N GLN A 85 11.35 -7.14 9.39
CA GLN A 85 11.42 -7.83 10.68
C GLN A 85 12.65 -8.75 10.77
N TRP A 86 12.92 -9.52 9.71
CA TRP A 86 14.12 -10.35 9.64
C TRP A 86 15.38 -9.48 9.67
N ARG A 87 15.46 -8.43 8.83
CA ARG A 87 16.64 -7.55 8.78
C ARG A 87 16.92 -6.85 10.10
N TRP A 88 15.90 -6.31 10.77
CA TRP A 88 16.07 -5.63 12.06
C TRP A 88 16.58 -6.58 13.14
N LYS A 89 16.07 -7.81 13.17
CA LYS A 89 16.53 -8.86 14.09
C LYS A 89 17.94 -9.35 13.78
N VAL A 90 18.36 -9.33 12.51
CA VAL A 90 19.76 -9.56 12.14
C VAL A 90 20.64 -8.39 12.58
N PHE A 91 20.23 -7.15 12.31
CA PHE A 91 21.02 -5.96 12.61
C PHE A 91 21.18 -5.70 14.11
N ASN A 92 20.19 -6.06 14.93
CA ASN A 92 20.28 -5.92 16.38
C ASN A 92 20.94 -7.13 17.08
N GLY A 93 21.32 -8.17 16.32
CA GLY A 93 21.99 -9.37 16.82
C GLY A 93 21.08 -10.44 17.45
N GLU A 94 19.75 -10.28 17.41
CA GLU A 94 18.80 -11.31 17.87
C GLU A 94 18.89 -12.59 17.03
N ILE A 95 19.05 -12.45 15.71
CA ILE A 95 19.32 -13.56 14.79
C ILE A 95 20.80 -13.55 14.45
N THR A 96 21.52 -14.60 14.86
CA THR A 96 22.93 -14.80 14.53
C THR A 96 23.10 -15.45 13.14
N PRO A 97 24.29 -15.37 12.52
CA PRO A 97 24.54 -15.95 11.19
C PRO A 97 24.17 -17.43 11.05
N GLU A 98 24.26 -18.20 12.15
CA GLU A 98 23.93 -19.63 12.21
C GLU A 98 22.42 -19.92 12.21
N HIS A 99 21.57 -18.89 12.19
CA HIS A 99 20.10 -19.00 12.22
C HIS A 99 19.42 -18.11 11.18
N TYR A 100 20.17 -17.58 10.20
CA TYR A 100 19.64 -16.65 9.20
C TYR A 100 18.51 -17.26 8.39
N ASN A 101 18.71 -18.47 7.89
CA ASN A 101 17.76 -19.08 6.97
C ASN A 101 16.58 -19.70 7.73
N GLU A 102 16.82 -20.32 8.88
CA GLU A 102 15.80 -20.81 9.80
C GLU A 102 14.84 -19.68 10.21
N ALA A 103 15.36 -18.56 10.71
CA ALA A 103 14.53 -17.45 11.15
C ALA A 103 13.72 -16.82 10.01
N TRP A 104 14.28 -16.79 8.79
CA TRP A 104 13.54 -16.36 7.59
C TRP A 104 12.30 -17.22 7.35
N TRP A 105 12.44 -18.55 7.39
CA TRP A 105 11.32 -19.47 7.18
C TRP A 105 10.33 -19.48 8.35
N GLN A 106 10.79 -19.31 9.59
CA GLN A 106 9.90 -19.11 10.74
C GLN A 106 9.04 -17.85 10.59
N LEU A 107 9.61 -16.75 10.08
CA LEU A 107 8.85 -15.52 9.81
C LEU A 107 7.89 -15.67 8.63
N ARG A 108 8.28 -16.41 7.58
CA ARG A 108 7.42 -16.76 6.43
C ARG A 108 6.20 -17.55 6.86
N GLU A 109 6.40 -18.57 7.70
CA GLU A 109 5.31 -19.36 8.25
C GLU A 109 4.43 -18.51 9.18
N LYS A 110 5.03 -17.79 10.13
CA LYS A 110 4.30 -16.95 11.10
C LYS A 110 3.40 -15.91 10.44
N TYR A 111 3.91 -15.18 9.44
CA TYR A 111 3.19 -14.05 8.84
C TYR A 111 2.39 -14.43 7.59
N GLN A 112 2.81 -15.43 6.81
CA GLN A 112 2.16 -15.78 5.54
C GLN A 112 1.50 -17.17 5.53
N GLY A 113 1.84 -18.06 6.46
CA GLY A 113 1.42 -19.47 6.39
C GLY A 113 2.09 -20.23 5.27
N VAL A 114 3.31 -19.83 4.88
CA VAL A 114 4.03 -20.43 3.76
C VAL A 114 5.26 -21.18 4.26
N ALA A 115 5.32 -22.48 3.97
CA ALA A 115 6.46 -23.34 4.23
C ALA A 115 7.36 -23.48 2.99
N ALA A 116 8.62 -23.89 3.21
CA ALA A 116 9.51 -24.25 2.12
C ALA A 116 9.04 -25.56 1.45
N PRO A 117 9.08 -25.68 0.12
CA PRO A 117 8.68 -26.91 -0.57
C PRO A 117 9.71 -28.05 -0.41
N VAL A 118 10.92 -27.73 0.04
CA VAL A 118 12.01 -28.67 0.30
C VAL A 118 12.67 -28.31 1.63
N ALA A 119 13.33 -29.27 2.27
CA ALA A 119 14.11 -29.02 3.47
C ALA A 119 15.19 -27.96 3.19
N ARG A 120 15.36 -27.05 4.14
CA ARG A 120 16.32 -25.95 4.10
C ARG A 120 17.34 -26.09 5.21
N SER A 121 18.51 -25.53 4.99
CA SER A 121 19.61 -25.51 5.95
C SER A 121 20.27 -24.13 5.97
N GLU A 122 21.21 -23.93 6.89
CA GLU A 122 22.02 -22.70 6.95
C GLU A 122 23.15 -22.67 5.89
N ALA A 123 23.28 -23.72 5.07
CA ALA A 123 24.05 -23.63 3.83
C ALA A 123 23.30 -22.84 2.74
N ASP A 124 21.99 -22.64 2.89
CA ASP A 124 21.17 -21.78 2.05
C ASP A 124 21.16 -20.34 2.59
N PHE A 125 20.82 -19.37 1.73
CA PHE A 125 20.58 -17.98 2.12
C PHE A 125 19.38 -17.41 1.35
N ASP A 126 18.20 -17.98 1.59
CA ASP A 126 16.95 -17.59 0.92
C ASP A 126 16.58 -16.10 1.08
N PRO A 127 16.78 -15.41 2.22
CA PRO A 127 16.55 -13.96 2.28
C PRO A 127 17.39 -13.19 1.24
N GLY A 128 18.59 -13.69 0.91
CA GLY A 128 19.46 -13.10 -0.13
C GLY A 128 18.89 -13.16 -1.55
N ALA A 129 17.93 -14.05 -1.82
CA ALA A 129 17.26 -14.12 -3.12
C ALA A 129 16.30 -12.96 -3.39
N LYS A 130 15.95 -12.18 -2.34
CA LYS A 130 15.15 -10.97 -2.49
C LYS A 130 16.05 -9.75 -2.62
N TYR A 131 16.17 -9.18 -3.83
CA TYR A 131 17.03 -8.02 -4.19
C TYR A 131 17.21 -6.96 -3.09
N HIS A 132 16.14 -6.54 -2.44
CA HIS A 132 16.16 -5.49 -1.41
C HIS A 132 17.03 -5.84 -0.19
N VAL A 133 17.22 -7.12 0.11
CA VAL A 133 18.09 -7.60 1.19
C VAL A 133 19.57 -7.36 0.85
N PRO A 134 20.18 -7.95 -0.20
CA PRO A 134 21.58 -7.68 -0.55
C PRO A 134 21.80 -6.27 -1.11
N GLY A 135 20.76 -5.62 -1.66
CA GLY A 135 20.81 -4.22 -2.10
C GLY A 135 20.70 -3.20 -0.97
N ASN A 136 20.54 -3.66 0.28
CA ASN A 136 20.34 -2.83 1.47
C ASN A 136 19.25 -1.75 1.31
N VAL A 137 18.17 -2.07 0.61
CA VAL A 137 17.04 -1.15 0.40
C VAL A 137 15.95 -1.49 1.43
N PRO A 138 15.52 -0.56 2.31
CA PRO A 138 14.41 -0.78 3.24
C PRO A 138 13.16 -1.32 2.53
N TYR A 139 12.54 -2.37 3.07
CA TYR A 139 11.33 -2.97 2.50
C TYR A 139 10.04 -2.47 3.17
N THR A 140 10.14 -1.96 4.41
CA THR A 140 9.05 -1.34 5.18
C THR A 140 8.38 -0.20 4.41
N ARG A 141 9.09 0.48 3.51
CA ARG A 141 8.51 1.50 2.63
C ARG A 141 7.27 1.01 1.88
N TYR A 142 7.31 -0.21 1.36
CA TYR A 142 6.17 -0.78 0.63
C TYR A 142 5.04 -1.20 1.58
N PHE A 143 5.38 -1.73 2.76
CA PHE A 143 4.39 -2.04 3.80
C PHE A 143 3.61 -0.80 4.23
N LEU A 144 4.32 0.30 4.53
CA LEU A 144 3.70 1.57 4.90
C LEU A 144 2.91 2.18 3.74
N ALA A 145 3.46 2.13 2.52
CA ALA A 145 2.77 2.61 1.33
C ALA A 145 1.43 1.87 1.12
N HIS A 146 1.38 0.57 1.41
CA HIS A 146 0.15 -0.20 1.28
C HIS A 146 -0.92 0.18 2.30
N ILE A 147 -0.55 0.74 3.46
CA ILE A 147 -1.50 1.29 4.43
C ILE A 147 -1.94 2.69 3.99
N LEU A 148 -0.95 3.55 3.72
CA LEU A 148 -1.15 4.95 3.36
C LEU A 148 -1.96 5.10 2.07
N GLN A 149 -1.78 4.25 1.06
CA GLN A 149 -2.49 4.38 -0.22
C GLN A 149 -4.02 4.38 -0.03
N PHE A 150 -4.53 3.50 0.84
CA PHE A 150 -5.97 3.36 1.09
C PHE A 150 -6.45 4.45 2.05
N GLN A 151 -5.63 4.81 3.05
CA GLN A 151 -5.95 5.91 3.96
C GLN A 151 -6.10 7.24 3.20
N PHE A 152 -5.13 7.57 2.33
CA PHE A 152 -5.22 8.74 1.46
C PHE A 152 -6.39 8.64 0.49
N HIS A 153 -6.58 7.49 -0.16
CA HIS A 153 -7.67 7.33 -1.12
C HIS A 153 -9.04 7.54 -0.47
N LYS A 154 -9.30 6.91 0.68
CA LYS A 154 -10.53 7.10 1.45
C LYS A 154 -10.73 8.56 1.83
N ALA A 155 -9.72 9.21 2.42
CA ALA A 155 -9.83 10.60 2.83
C ALA A 155 -10.10 11.56 1.65
N LEU A 156 -9.41 11.35 0.52
CA LEU A 156 -9.63 12.16 -0.68
C LEU A 156 -11.00 11.89 -1.32
N CYS A 157 -11.53 10.67 -1.20
CA CYS A 157 -12.89 10.32 -1.61
C CYS A 157 -13.94 11.03 -0.75
N ASP A 158 -13.74 11.06 0.56
CA ASP A 158 -14.62 11.78 1.48
C ASP A 158 -14.60 13.29 1.16
N ILE A 159 -13.42 13.87 0.92
CA ILE A 159 -13.26 15.27 0.48
C ILE A 159 -13.92 15.52 -0.89
N ALA A 160 -13.90 14.53 -1.79
CA ALA A 160 -14.57 14.62 -3.08
C ALA A 160 -16.11 14.46 -2.99
N GLY A 161 -16.66 14.27 -1.79
CA GLY A 161 -18.09 14.10 -1.57
C GLY A 161 -18.62 12.73 -2.02
N ASN A 162 -17.77 11.70 -2.05
CA ASN A 162 -18.22 10.35 -2.40
C ASN A 162 -19.03 9.72 -1.26
N GLU A 163 -20.31 9.42 -1.53
CA GLU A 163 -21.20 8.72 -0.59
C GLU A 163 -21.27 7.20 -0.83
N GLY A 164 -20.65 6.72 -1.92
CA GLY A 164 -20.67 5.31 -2.33
C GLY A 164 -19.52 4.49 -1.77
N ALA A 165 -19.43 3.23 -2.20
CA ALA A 165 -18.35 2.34 -1.79
C ALA A 165 -16.97 2.87 -2.22
N VAL A 166 -15.99 2.82 -1.30
CA VAL A 166 -14.66 3.43 -1.48
C VAL A 166 -13.96 2.89 -2.72
N HIS A 167 -14.06 1.59 -3.02
CA HIS A 167 -13.42 0.97 -4.18
C HIS A 167 -13.96 1.43 -5.55
N ARG A 168 -15.08 2.15 -5.57
CA ARG A 168 -15.67 2.74 -6.78
C ARG A 168 -15.40 4.23 -6.93
N CYS A 169 -14.91 4.87 -5.88
CA CYS A 169 -14.63 6.29 -5.87
C CYS A 169 -13.53 6.66 -6.88
N SER A 170 -13.69 7.82 -7.51
CA SER A 170 -12.61 8.48 -8.22
C SER A 170 -12.54 9.94 -7.79
N ILE A 171 -11.33 10.41 -7.50
CA ILE A 171 -11.09 11.82 -7.13
C ILE A 171 -10.96 12.73 -8.36
N TYR A 172 -11.16 12.18 -9.57
CA TYR A 172 -11.08 12.91 -10.82
C TYR A 172 -12.07 14.09 -10.85
N ASN A 173 -11.62 15.24 -11.33
CA ASN A 173 -12.36 16.52 -11.32
C ASN A 173 -12.78 17.08 -9.95
N SER A 174 -12.36 16.48 -8.83
CA SER A 174 -12.50 17.10 -7.52
C SER A 174 -11.40 18.13 -7.28
N LYS A 175 -11.74 19.41 -7.46
CA LYS A 175 -10.81 20.52 -7.17
C LYS A 175 -10.42 20.58 -5.69
N GLU A 176 -11.35 20.23 -4.81
CA GLU A 176 -11.13 20.25 -3.37
C GLU A 176 -10.14 19.16 -2.94
N ALA A 177 -10.36 17.91 -3.39
CA ALA A 177 -9.43 16.81 -3.12
C ALA A 177 -8.04 17.10 -3.74
N GLY A 178 -8.01 17.63 -4.96
CA GLY A 178 -6.77 18.05 -5.61
C GLY A 178 -6.02 19.14 -4.84
N SER A 179 -6.72 20.14 -4.29
CA SER A 179 -6.12 21.20 -3.48
C SER A 179 -5.52 20.67 -2.19
N LYS A 180 -6.24 19.78 -1.49
CA LYS A 180 -5.76 19.14 -0.25
C LYS A 180 -4.56 18.24 -0.49
N LEU A 181 -4.63 17.41 -1.55
CA LEU A 181 -3.51 16.58 -1.97
C LEU A 181 -2.29 17.46 -2.27
N ASN A 182 -2.42 18.48 -3.11
CA ASN A 182 -1.30 19.33 -3.49
C ASN A 182 -0.68 20.07 -2.30
N GLN A 183 -1.50 20.54 -1.36
CA GLN A 183 -1.01 21.15 -0.11
C GLN A 183 -0.09 20.20 0.66
N MET A 184 -0.44 18.93 0.79
CA MET A 184 0.43 17.92 1.41
C MET A 184 1.69 17.66 0.58
N LEU A 185 1.55 17.53 -0.74
CA LEU A 185 2.69 17.22 -1.62
C LEU A 185 3.74 18.34 -1.63
N GLU A 186 3.33 19.61 -1.57
CA GLU A 186 4.22 20.78 -1.53
C GLU A 186 5.11 20.83 -0.28
N MET A 187 4.72 20.14 0.81
CA MET A 187 5.50 20.11 2.05
C MET A 187 6.84 19.38 1.89
N GLY A 188 6.95 18.45 0.93
CA GLY A 188 8.11 17.57 0.81
C GLY A 188 8.43 16.88 2.13
N SER A 189 9.69 16.98 2.58
CA SER A 189 10.14 16.51 3.90
C SER A 189 10.42 17.66 4.89
N SER A 190 9.91 18.86 4.62
CA SER A 190 10.13 20.06 5.45
C SER A 190 9.40 20.05 6.80
N GLN A 191 8.44 19.14 6.98
CA GLN A 191 7.64 18.99 8.19
C GLN A 191 7.63 17.53 8.67
N PRO A 192 7.36 17.26 9.96
CA PRO A 192 7.09 15.91 10.44
C PRO A 192 5.98 15.25 9.61
N TRP A 193 6.18 13.99 9.24
CA TRP A 193 5.27 13.28 8.33
C TRP A 193 3.82 13.21 8.85
N GLN A 194 3.62 13.24 10.16
CA GLN A 194 2.30 13.28 10.79
C GLN A 194 1.52 14.53 10.39
N GLN A 195 2.20 15.69 10.29
CA GLN A 195 1.57 16.93 9.88
C GLN A 195 1.19 16.88 8.39
N ALA A 196 2.05 16.29 7.56
CA ALA A 196 1.74 16.07 6.16
C ALA A 196 0.53 15.13 5.99
N LEU A 197 0.50 14.01 6.74
CA LEU A 197 -0.61 13.06 6.75
C LEU A 197 -1.94 13.75 7.10
N GLU A 198 -1.93 14.52 8.20
CA GLU A 198 -3.11 15.21 8.74
C GLU A 198 -3.74 16.20 7.76
N VAL A 199 -2.97 16.82 6.86
CA VAL A 199 -3.49 17.73 5.84
C VAL A 199 -4.57 17.06 4.97
N VAL A 200 -4.37 15.78 4.64
CA VAL A 200 -5.31 15.01 3.81
C VAL A 200 -6.28 14.21 4.65
N THR A 201 -5.80 13.53 5.69
CA THR A 201 -6.61 12.56 6.46
C THR A 201 -7.37 13.17 7.63
N GLY A 202 -7.02 14.39 8.03
CA GLY A 202 -7.50 15.03 9.25
C GLY A 202 -6.99 14.38 10.55
N LYS A 203 -6.04 13.42 10.47
CA LYS A 203 -5.45 12.74 11.62
C LYS A 203 -3.94 12.52 11.44
N PRO A 204 -3.14 12.66 12.51
CA PRO A 204 -1.70 12.43 12.43
C PRO A 204 -1.29 10.95 12.42
N GLU A 205 -2.19 10.02 12.73
CA GLU A 205 -1.92 8.59 12.81
C GLU A 205 -2.14 7.87 11.48
N MET A 206 -1.26 6.90 11.18
CA MET A 206 -1.52 5.92 10.14
C MET A 206 -2.66 4.98 10.55
N ASP A 207 -3.58 4.75 9.63
CA ASP A 207 -4.81 4.00 9.89
C ASP A 207 -5.05 2.94 8.80
N ALA A 208 -4.97 1.66 9.19
CA ALA A 208 -5.20 0.54 8.29
C ALA A 208 -6.68 0.19 8.10
N THR A 209 -7.62 0.82 8.81
CA THR A 209 -9.06 0.54 8.68
C THR A 209 -9.61 0.88 7.29
N ALA A 210 -8.99 1.85 6.60
CA ALA A 210 -9.35 2.18 5.21
C ALA A 210 -9.17 0.99 4.23
N ILE A 211 -8.28 0.05 4.55
CA ILE A 211 -8.15 -1.22 3.81
C ILE A 211 -9.45 -2.02 3.96
N LEU A 212 -9.94 -2.17 5.20
CA LEU A 212 -11.15 -2.93 5.48
C LEU A 212 -12.36 -2.33 4.77
N ASP A 213 -12.48 -1.00 4.78
CA ASP A 213 -13.53 -0.28 4.05
C ASP A 213 -13.47 -0.53 2.54
N TYR A 214 -12.28 -0.49 1.95
CA TYR A 214 -12.08 -0.72 0.51
C TYR A 214 -12.47 -2.15 0.10
N PHE A 215 -12.12 -3.14 0.93
CA PHE A 215 -12.35 -4.56 0.63
C PHE A 215 -13.62 -5.14 1.27
N ALA A 216 -14.46 -4.34 1.92
CA ALA A 216 -15.65 -4.82 2.64
C ALA A 216 -16.55 -5.77 1.81
N PRO A 217 -16.86 -5.49 0.52
CA PRO A 217 -17.66 -6.43 -0.28
C PRO A 217 -16.96 -7.77 -0.52
N LEU A 218 -15.63 -7.74 -0.69
CA LEU A 218 -14.83 -8.96 -0.87
C LEU A 218 -14.76 -9.75 0.43
N GLN A 219 -14.56 -9.08 1.58
CA GLN A 219 -14.56 -9.72 2.89
C GLN A 219 -15.87 -10.48 3.12
N ALA A 220 -17.01 -9.82 2.91
CA ALA A 220 -18.33 -10.44 3.06
C ALA A 220 -18.51 -11.65 2.13
N TYR A 221 -18.01 -11.56 0.89
CA TYR A 221 -18.03 -12.68 -0.05
C TYR A 221 -17.16 -13.84 0.44
N LEU A 222 -15.93 -13.58 0.90
CA LEU A 222 -15.01 -14.61 1.39
C LEU A 222 -15.52 -15.27 2.67
N ASP A 223 -16.14 -14.52 3.58
CA ASP A 223 -16.76 -15.05 4.79
C ASP A 223 -17.86 -16.07 4.46
N GLU A 224 -18.66 -15.79 3.42
CA GLU A 224 -19.66 -16.74 2.92
C GLU A 224 -19.00 -17.99 2.30
N GLN A 225 -18.01 -17.80 1.43
CA GLN A 225 -17.33 -18.93 0.75
C GLN A 225 -16.59 -19.83 1.74
N ASN A 226 -16.09 -19.28 2.84
CA ASN A 226 -15.30 -20.00 3.83
C ASN A 226 -16.15 -20.60 4.97
N LYS A 227 -17.49 -20.54 4.90
CA LYS A 227 -18.34 -21.21 5.88
C LYS A 227 -18.03 -22.71 5.94
N GLY A 228 -17.71 -23.19 7.15
CA GLY A 228 -17.35 -24.58 7.39
C GLY A 228 -15.89 -24.93 7.05
N GLN A 229 -15.08 -23.96 6.60
CA GLN A 229 -13.64 -24.12 6.42
C GLN A 229 -12.88 -23.70 7.69
N GLN A 230 -11.73 -24.31 7.93
CA GLN A 230 -10.79 -23.83 8.95
C GLN A 230 -9.96 -22.68 8.38
N CYS A 231 -10.09 -21.50 8.96
CA CYS A 231 -9.29 -20.33 8.57
C CYS A 231 -8.07 -20.19 9.49
N GLY A 232 -6.89 -20.16 8.90
CA GLY A 232 -5.60 -20.16 9.59
C GLY A 232 -4.69 -21.27 9.10
N TRP A 233 -3.50 -21.34 9.67
CA TRP A 233 -2.49 -22.37 9.41
C TRP A 233 -1.82 -22.75 10.73
#